data_AF-A0A7C1HN50-F1
#
_entry.id   AF-A0A7C1HN50-F1
#
_cell.length_a   1.000
_cell.length_b   1.000
_cell.length_c   1.000
_cell.angle_alpha   90.00
_cell.angle_beta   90.00
_cell.angle_gamma   90.00
#
_symmetry.space_group_name_H-M   'P 1'
#
loop_
_entity.id
_entity.type
_entity.pdbx_description
1 polymer ?
#
loop_
_entity_poly.entity_id
_entity_poly.type
_entity_poly.pdbx_seq_one_letter_code
_entity_poly.pdbx_strand_id
1 'polypeptide(L)'
;MPLNELAVSSRLVGAKRLCRALKRGRVKKVFLAKDADPSLTAPLEREAMAEGIPVEWVESSEMLGRACCIERPASAAGIGTENEERESQE
;
A
#
# COMPACT_ATOMS: atom_id res chain seq x y z
N MET A 1 21.27 7.76 -25.68
CA MET A 1 21.40 7.55 -24.22
C MET A 1 19.98 7.60 -23.66
N PRO A 2 19.43 6.50 -23.12
CA PRO A 2 17.99 6.38 -22.93
C PRO A 2 17.52 7.01 -21.61
N LEU A 3 16.50 7.86 -21.74
CA LEU A 3 15.77 8.55 -20.67
C LEU A 3 14.70 7.62 -20.06
N ASN A 4 15.10 6.60 -19.31
CA ASN A 4 14.16 5.69 -18.63
C ASN A 4 14.05 5.96 -17.10
N GLU A 5 14.41 7.15 -16.65
CA GLU A 5 14.35 7.57 -15.23
C GLU A 5 12.95 7.93 -14.72
N LEU A 6 11.88 7.65 -15.46
CA LEU A 6 10.51 8.07 -15.13
C LEU A 6 9.55 6.94 -14.70
N ALA A 7 10.05 5.74 -14.37
CA ALA A 7 9.23 4.66 -13.81
C ALA A 7 9.08 4.83 -12.28
N VAL A 8 8.02 5.54 -11.86
CA VAL A 8 7.65 5.73 -10.46
C VAL A 8 6.91 4.50 -9.95
N SER A 9 7.61 3.57 -9.29
CA SER A 9 7.00 2.25 -9.10
C SER A 9 7.07 1.59 -7.70
N SER A 10 7.13 2.40 -6.64
CA SER A 10 7.06 1.92 -5.24
C SER A 10 5.65 1.81 -4.65
N ARG A 11 4.89 0.79 -5.05
CA ARG A 11 3.54 0.51 -4.51
C ARG A 11 3.54 -0.80 -3.73
N LEU A 12 2.98 -0.79 -2.52
CA LEU A 12 2.91 -1.94 -1.63
C LEU A 12 1.45 -2.30 -1.43
N VAL A 13 0.97 -3.36 -2.09
CA VAL A 13 -0.41 -3.83 -1.92
C VAL A 13 -0.43 -5.04 -1.01
N GLY A 14 -1.37 -5.06 -0.06
CA GLY A 14 -1.64 -6.19 0.83
C GLY A 14 -1.04 -6.02 2.22
N ALA A 15 -1.79 -6.46 3.23
CA ALA A 15 -1.44 -6.30 4.64
C ALA A 15 -0.05 -6.88 4.99
N LYS A 16 0.34 -8.00 4.36
CA LYS A 16 1.61 -8.68 4.63
C LYS A 16 2.82 -7.93 4.08
N ARG A 17 2.74 -7.38 2.85
CA ARG A 17 3.81 -6.55 2.27
C ARG A 17 3.90 -5.22 3.00
N LEU A 18 2.74 -4.63 3.32
CA LEU A 18 2.67 -3.37 4.06
C LEU A 18 3.27 -3.50 5.46
N CYS A 19 2.91 -4.52 6.24
CA CYS A 19 3.50 -4.77 7.56
C CYS A 19 5.04 -4.94 7.48
N ARG A 20 5.55 -5.62 6.45
CA ARG A 20 7.01 -5.77 6.27
C ARG A 20 7.69 -4.44 5.96
N ALA A 21 7.07 -3.60 5.14
CA ALA A 21 7.61 -2.30 4.75
C ALA A 21 7.53 -1.29 5.90
N LEU A 22 6.44 -1.30 6.66
CA LEU A 22 6.28 -0.54 7.91
C LEU A 22 7.38 -0.92 8.90
N LYS A 23 7.64 -2.21 9.13
CA LYS A 23 8.77 -2.63 9.98
C LYS A 23 10.15 -2.19 9.49
N ARG A 24 10.28 -1.78 8.22
CA ARG A 24 11.53 -1.32 7.61
C ARG A 24 11.62 0.20 7.54
N GLY A 25 10.60 0.96 7.95
CA GLY A 25 10.58 2.42 7.78
C GLY A 25 10.60 2.85 6.31
N ARG A 26 10.15 1.99 5.38
CA ARG A 26 10.18 2.27 3.93
C ARG A 26 8.79 2.55 3.37
N VAL A 27 7.93 3.18 4.16
CA VAL A 27 6.56 3.52 3.78
C VAL A 27 6.36 5.01 3.98
N LYS A 28 5.90 5.69 2.93
CA LYS A 28 5.57 7.12 2.94
C LYS A 28 4.12 7.38 3.33
N LYS A 29 3.20 6.49 2.95
CA LYS A 29 1.77 6.65 3.19
C LYS A 29 1.08 5.30 3.20
N VAL A 30 0.08 5.15 4.06
CA VAL A 30 -0.74 3.93 4.20
C VAL A 30 -2.18 4.25 3.83
N PHE A 31 -2.84 3.30 3.17
CA PHE A 31 -4.23 3.36 2.77
C PHE A 31 -4.95 2.11 3.29
N LEU A 32 -6.04 2.29 4.03
CA LEU A 32 -6.83 1.22 4.62
C LEU A 32 -8.27 1.32 4.11
N ALA A 33 -8.86 0.20 3.70
CA ALA A 33 -10.28 0.18 3.34
C ALA A 33 -11.15 0.06 4.59
N LYS A 34 -12.25 0.81 4.66
CA LYS A 34 -13.23 0.73 5.75
C LYS A 34 -13.96 -0.61 5.78
N ASP A 35 -14.13 -1.23 4.62
CA ASP A 35 -14.73 -2.57 4.46
C ASP A 35 -13.72 -3.71 4.74
N ALA A 36 -12.45 -3.39 4.97
CA ALA A 36 -11.45 -4.39 5.32
C ALA A 36 -11.60 -4.89 6.76
N ASP A 37 -11.14 -6.13 6.98
CA ASP A 37 -11.18 -6.75 8.31
C ASP A 37 -10.36 -5.91 9.33
N PRO A 38 -10.97 -5.47 10.45
CA PRO A 38 -10.29 -4.66 11.45
C PRO A 38 -9.12 -5.39 12.11
N SER A 39 -9.11 -6.72 12.11
CA SER A 39 -7.98 -7.52 12.61
C SER A 39 -6.72 -7.32 11.77
N LEU A 40 -6.87 -6.94 10.49
CA LEU A 40 -5.77 -6.63 9.59
C LEU A 40 -5.40 -5.15 9.62
N THR A 41 -6.37 -4.25 9.68
CA THR A 41 -6.13 -2.79 9.64
C THR A 41 -5.64 -2.23 10.97
N ALA A 42 -6.10 -2.74 12.11
CA ALA A 42 -5.68 -2.27 13.44
C ALA A 42 -4.17 -2.35 13.70
N PRO A 43 -3.45 -3.47 13.44
CA PRO A 43 -1.99 -3.49 13.61
C PRO A 43 -1.28 -2.57 12.61
N LEU A 44 -1.77 -2.45 11.38
CA LEU A 44 -1.19 -1.58 10.36
C LEU A 44 -1.31 -0.08 10.74
N GLU A 45 -2.48 0.33 11.23
CA GLU A 45 -2.69 1.69 11.71
C GLU A 45 -1.78 2.02 12.89
N ARG A 46 -1.66 1.10 13.86
CA ARG A 46 -0.76 1.28 15.01
C ARG A 46 0.70 1.39 14.60
N GLU A 47 1.17 0.52 13.71
CA GLU A 47 2.53 0.60 13.18
C GLU A 47 2.77 1.89 12.41
N ALA A 48 1.83 2.29 11.53
CA ALA A 48 1.94 3.52 10.77
C ALA A 48 1.95 4.75 11.69
N MET A 49 1.07 4.81 12.68
CA MET A 49 1.03 5.90 13.66
C MET A 49 2.30 5.94 14.51
N ALA A 50 2.85 4.78 14.90
CA ALA A 50 4.11 4.69 15.65
C ALA A 50 5.30 5.22 14.86
N GLU A 51 5.33 4.99 13.54
CA GLU A 51 6.34 5.54 12.64
C GLU A 51 6.05 6.98 12.18
N GLY A 52 4.90 7.55 12.55
CA GLY A 52 4.48 8.89 12.11
C GLY A 52 4.09 8.94 10.63
N ILE A 53 3.68 7.80 10.05
CA ILE A 53 3.26 7.67 8.67
C ILE A 53 1.78 8.05 8.54
N PRO A 54 1.40 8.90 7.58
CA PRO A 54 0.00 9.24 7.33
C PRO A 54 -0.80 8.01 6.87
N VAL A 55 -1.93 7.77 7.56
CA VAL A 55 -2.90 6.73 7.24
C VAL A 55 -4.16 7.38 6.64
N GLU A 56 -4.61 6.87 5.51
CA GLU A 56 -5.82 7.34 4.82
C GLU A 56 -6.84 6.21 4.71
N TRP A 57 -8.08 6.49 5.09
CA TRP A 57 -9.17 5.52 5.06
C TRP A 57 -10.03 5.72 3.81
N VAL A 58 -10.17 4.68 3.00
CA VAL A 58 -11.02 4.68 1.80
C VAL A 58 -12.30 3.87 2.02
N GLU A 59 -13.35 4.19 1.28
CA GLU A 59 -14.67 3.59 1.49
C GLU A 59 -14.74 2.13 1.05
N SER A 60 -14.03 1.74 -0.02
CA SER A 60 -14.06 0.37 -0.54
C SER A 60 -12.69 -0.14 -0.96
N SER A 61 -12.43 -1.42 -0.67
CA SER A 61 -11.22 -2.14 -1.06
C SER A 61 -11.05 -2.24 -2.59
N GLU A 62 -12.15 -2.26 -3.33
CA GLU A 62 -12.17 -2.21 -4.80
C GLU A 62 -11.67 -0.86 -5.35
N MET A 63 -12.09 0.25 -4.75
CA MET A 63 -11.63 1.58 -5.14
C MET A 63 -10.13 1.71 -4.90
N LEU A 64 -9.64 1.16 -3.78
CA LEU A 64 -8.23 1.12 -3.44
C LEU A 64 -7.43 0.32 -4.47
N GLY A 65 -7.92 -0.87 -4.84
CA GLY A 65 -7.30 -1.70 -5.88
C GLY A 65 -7.24 -0.99 -7.25
N ARG A 66 -8.36 -0.38 -7.67
CA ARG A 66 -8.41 0.40 -8.92
C ARG A 66 -7.44 1.58 -8.90
N ALA A 67 -7.34 2.31 -7.79
CA ALA A 67 -6.40 3.41 -7.62
C ALA A 67 -4.93 2.93 -7.68
N CYS A 68 -4.66 1.72 -7.21
CA CYS A 68 -3.36 1.07 -7.33
C CYS A 68 -3.09 0.45 -8.72
N CYS A 69 -4.03 0.55 -9.67
CA CYS A 69 -4.00 -0.11 -10.98
C CYS A 69 -3.89 -1.64 -10.91
N ILE A 70 -4.55 -2.27 -9.93
CA ILE A 70 -4.65 -3.72 -9.83
C ILE A 70 -6.09 -4.18 -10.08
N GLU A 71 -6.25 -5.36 -10.67
CA GLU A 71 -7.56 -5.95 -10.97
C GLU A 71 -8.26 -6.59 -9.76
N ARG A 72 -7.60 -6.65 -8.59
CA ARG A 72 -8.14 -7.27 -7.38
C ARG A 72 -8.41 -6.25 -6.26
N PRO A 73 -9.45 -6.47 -5.43
CA PRO A 73 -9.72 -5.61 -4.28
C PRO A 73 -8.58 -5.70 -3.26
N ALA A 74 -8.16 -4.55 -2.74
CA ALA A 74 -7.09 -4.44 -1.75
C ALA A 74 -7.64 -3.93 -0.42
N SER A 75 -7.58 -4.77 0.60
CA SER A 75 -7.97 -4.40 1.97
C SER A 75 -7.06 -3.33 2.59
N ALA A 76 -5.78 -3.35 2.22
CA ALA A 76 -4.78 -2.39 2.64
C ALA A 76 -3.72 -2.21 1.56
N ALA A 77 -3.25 -0.98 1.35
CA ALA A 77 -2.05 -0.71 0.55
C ALA A 77 -1.23 0.42 1.16
N GLY A 78 -0.05 0.65 0.61
CA GLY A 78 0.82 1.75 0.98
C GLY A 78 1.72 2.14 -0.17
N ILE A 79 2.30 3.32 -0.05
CA ILE A 79 3.30 3.83 -0.99
C ILE A 79 4.64 3.69 -0.30
N GLY A 80 5.52 2.88 -0.87
CA GLY A 80 6.88 2.72 -0.38
C GLY A 80 7.80 3.82 -0.90
N THR A 81 9.06 3.77 -0.48
CA THR A 81 10.12 4.61 -1.06
C THR A 81 10.91 3.91 -2.19
N GLU A 82 10.79 2.59 -2.36
CA GLU A 82 11.47 1.81 -3.42
C GLU A 82 10.57 0.85 -4.23
N ASN A 83 10.87 0.78 -5.52
CA ASN A 83 10.03 0.30 -6.60
C ASN A 83 9.83 -1.24 -6.66
N GLU A 84 8.58 -1.72 -6.59
CA GLU A 84 8.18 -3.11 -6.87
C GLU A 84 6.96 -3.12 -7.83
N GLU A 85 7.24 -2.87 -9.11
CA GLU A 85 6.35 -3.21 -10.22
C GLU A 85 6.40 -4.71 -10.50
N ARG A 86 5.30 -5.41 -10.25
CA ARG A 86 4.66 -6.39 -11.15
C ARG A 86 3.61 -7.17 -10.37
N GLU A 87 2.36 -6.77 -10.51
CA GLU A 87 1.30 -7.75 -10.71
C GLU A 87 0.53 -7.35 -11.97
N SER A 88 1.15 -7.66 -13.11
CA SER A 88 0.38 -8.26 -14.20
C SER A 88 -0.23 -9.52 -13.61
N GLN A 89 -1.55 -9.64 -13.59
CA GLN A 89 -2.17 -10.94 -13.43
C GLN A 89 -2.94 -11.22 -14.71
N GLU A 90 -2.40 -12.18 -15.44
CA GLU A 90 -3.04 -13.00 -16.49
C GLU A 90 -4.50 -13.35 -16.19
#